data_AF-A0A382I2U6-F1
#
_entry.id   AF-A0A382I2U6-F1
#
_cell.length_a   1.000
_cell.length_b   1.000
_cell.length_c   1.000
_cell.angle_alpha   90.00
_cell.angle_beta   90.00
_cell.angle_gamma   90.00
#
_symmetry.space_group_name_H-M   'P 1'
#
loop_
_entity.id
_entity.type
_entity.pdbx_description
1 polymer ?
#
loop_
_entity_poly.entity_id
_entity_poly.type
_entity_poly.pdbx_seq_one_letter_code
_entity_poly.pdbx_strand_id
1 'polypeptide(L)'
;MTPKNTRDKPDLGLDIPSFRLTLKQVAIALVISFTIAIFAYVYLNSYTVTNFGLNITEKFLATTGLGLVILIAWLIFSLWVAKTRRVKFLLRKQYGRLIGAIGFSTILWGILGLYVPLNGFPGWTTISLGVPIGGTISISIIGDSLYQTSTRLFILVVPSIIFIKPNLVKICLRGSRATII
;
A
#
# COMPACT_ATOMS: atom_id res chain seq x y z
N MET A 1 -88.10 -6.10 -46.22
CA MET A 1 -88.04 -7.40 -45.51
C MET A 1 -86.59 -7.72 -45.20
N THR A 2 -86.29 -7.82 -43.89
CA THR A 2 -85.11 -8.37 -43.18
C THR A 2 -83.67 -8.01 -43.61
N PRO A 3 -82.90 -7.34 -42.72
CA PRO A 3 -81.53 -7.71 -42.45
C PRO A 3 -81.47 -8.66 -41.24
N LYS A 4 -80.81 -9.81 -41.41
CA LYS A 4 -80.60 -10.84 -40.39
C LYS A 4 -79.37 -10.49 -39.56
N ASN A 5 -79.59 -10.40 -38.26
CA ASN A 5 -78.60 -10.27 -37.19
C ASN A 5 -77.50 -11.35 -37.28
N THR A 6 -76.23 -10.92 -37.17
CA THR A 6 -75.18 -11.79 -36.61
C THR A 6 -74.14 -10.97 -35.83
N ARG A 7 -74.36 -10.98 -34.51
CA ARG A 7 -73.39 -11.33 -33.45
C ARG A 7 -72.23 -10.38 -33.19
N ASP A 8 -72.34 -9.75 -32.01
CA ASP A 8 -71.28 -9.56 -31.04
C ASP A 8 -70.15 -10.60 -31.17
N LYS A 9 -68.92 -10.11 -31.32
CA LYS A 9 -67.74 -10.84 -30.88
C LYS A 9 -66.99 -9.97 -29.86
N PRO A 10 -66.63 -10.54 -28.71
CA PRO A 10 -66.01 -9.84 -27.60
C PRO A 10 -64.58 -9.44 -27.95
N ASP A 11 -64.11 -8.39 -27.28
CA ASP A 11 -62.76 -7.86 -27.31
C ASP A 11 -61.71 -8.97 -27.31
N LEU A 12 -60.99 -9.14 -28.44
CA LEU A 12 -59.62 -9.64 -28.36
C LEU A 12 -58.72 -8.43 -28.11
N GLY A 13 -58.82 -7.90 -26.89
CA GLY A 13 -57.68 -7.27 -26.26
C GLY A 13 -56.58 -8.32 -26.21
N LEU A 14 -55.67 -8.27 -27.18
CA LEU A 14 -54.41 -8.97 -27.06
C LEU A 14 -53.64 -8.20 -25.98
N ASP A 15 -53.94 -8.54 -24.73
CA ASP A 15 -53.23 -8.06 -23.55
C ASP A 15 -51.85 -8.73 -23.59
N ILE A 16 -50.99 -8.20 -24.46
CA ILE A 16 -49.56 -8.50 -24.41
C ILE A 16 -49.16 -8.03 -23.02
N PRO A 17 -48.74 -8.92 -22.10
CA PRO A 17 -48.20 -8.47 -20.84
C PRO A 17 -46.99 -7.63 -21.21
N SER A 18 -47.17 -6.31 -21.20
CA SER A 18 -46.07 -5.36 -21.28
C SER A 18 -45.22 -5.72 -20.08
N PHE A 19 -44.11 -6.42 -20.33
CA PHE A 19 -43.13 -6.72 -19.30
C PHE A 19 -42.78 -5.39 -18.65
N ARG A 20 -43.36 -5.11 -17.47
CA ARG A 20 -43.07 -3.91 -16.71
C ARG A 20 -41.71 -4.12 -16.07
N LEU A 21 -40.67 -4.04 -16.89
CA LEU A 21 -39.28 -4.01 -16.45
C LEU A 21 -39.13 -2.76 -15.58
N THR A 22 -38.96 -3.00 -14.29
CA THR A 22 -38.67 -1.91 -13.37
C THR A 22 -37.27 -1.37 -13.66
N LEU A 23 -37.07 -0.06 -13.52
CA LEU A 23 -35.76 0.58 -13.75
C LEU A 23 -34.62 -0.13 -12.99
N LYS A 24 -34.92 -0.68 -11.81
CA LYS A 24 -34.00 -1.50 -11.01
C LYS A 24 -33.56 -2.77 -11.74
N GLN A 25 -34.47 -3.49 -12.39
CA GLN A 25 -34.14 -4.70 -13.16
C GLN A 25 -33.29 -4.37 -14.38
N VAL A 26 -33.57 -3.26 -15.07
CA VAL A 26 -32.76 -2.79 -16.20
C VAL A 26 -31.34 -2.41 -15.73
N ALA A 27 -31.23 -1.69 -14.61
CA ALA A 27 -29.94 -1.33 -14.03
C ALA A 27 -29.13 -2.56 -13.61
N ILE A 28 -29.75 -3.55 -12.97
CA ILE A 28 -29.11 -4.80 -12.58
C ILE A 28 -28.63 -5.57 -13.82
N ALA A 29 -29.46 -5.69 -14.87
CA ALA A 29 -29.09 -6.36 -16.11
C ALA A 29 -27.92 -5.66 -16.82
N LEU A 30 -27.89 -4.32 -16.80
CA LEU A 30 -26.75 -3.53 -17.30
C LEU A 30 -25.48 -3.82 -16.52
N VAL A 31 -25.52 -3.81 -15.18
CA VAL A 31 -24.35 -4.10 -14.35
C VAL A 31 -23.83 -5.51 -14.59
N ILE A 32 -24.72 -6.50 -14.71
CA ILE A 32 -24.36 -7.88 -15.03
C ILE A 32 -23.70 -7.95 -16.42
N SER A 33 -24.30 -7.31 -17.43
CA SER A 33 -23.74 -7.26 -18.79
C SER A 33 -22.36 -6.62 -18.83
N PHE A 34 -22.18 -5.48 -18.16
CA PHE A 34 -20.87 -4.83 -18.03
C PHE A 34 -19.85 -5.71 -17.32
N THR A 35 -20.26 -6.40 -16.26
CA THR A 35 -19.38 -7.30 -15.51
C THR A 35 -18.92 -8.46 -16.40
N ILE A 36 -19.84 -9.10 -17.13
CA ILE A 36 -19.52 -10.17 -18.08
C ILE A 36 -18.60 -9.67 -19.19
N ALA A 37 -18.84 -8.46 -19.73
CA ALA A 37 -17.99 -7.86 -20.75
C ALA A 37 -16.56 -7.61 -20.24
N ILE A 38 -16.41 -7.15 -18.99
CA ILE A 38 -15.09 -6.99 -18.35
C ILE A 38 -14.40 -8.36 -18.21
N PHE A 39 -15.10 -9.39 -17.74
CA PHE A 39 -14.54 -10.74 -17.63
C PHE A 39 -14.13 -11.31 -18.99
N ALA A 40 -14.96 -11.15 -20.02
CA ALA A 40 -14.64 -11.59 -21.38
C ALA A 40 -13.41 -10.85 -21.94
N TYR A 41 -13.32 -9.53 -21.71
CA TYR A 41 -12.15 -8.74 -22.07
C TYR A 41 -10.87 -9.24 -21.38
N VAL A 42 -10.93 -9.48 -20.07
CA VAL A 42 -9.81 -10.01 -19.28
C VAL A 42 -9.41 -11.41 -19.74
N TYR A 43 -10.38 -12.27 -20.08
CA TYR A 43 -10.10 -13.62 -20.58
C TYR A 43 -9.39 -13.60 -21.94
N LEU A 44 -9.92 -12.83 -22.90
CA LEU A 44 -9.36 -12.69 -24.24
C LEU A 44 -7.99 -12.00 -24.24
N ASN A 45 -7.76 -11.05 -23.32
CA ASN A 45 -6.52 -10.29 -23.19
C ASN A 45 -5.71 -10.70 -21.95
N SER A 46 -5.87 -11.95 -21.50
CA SER A 46 -5.29 -12.42 -20.22
C SER A 46 -3.78 -12.17 -20.15
N TYR A 47 -3.03 -12.44 -21.21
CA TYR A 47 -1.60 -12.13 -21.29
C TYR A 47 -1.30 -10.65 -21.04
N THR A 48 -2.02 -9.74 -21.70
CA THR A 48 -1.83 -8.29 -21.57
C THR A 48 -2.19 -7.80 -20.17
N VAL A 49 -3.33 -8.25 -19.64
CA VAL A 49 -3.81 -7.86 -18.30
C VAL A 49 -2.90 -8.38 -17.21
N THR A 50 -2.46 -9.65 -17.30
CA THR A 50 -1.54 -10.26 -16.34
C THR A 50 -0.19 -9.58 -16.38
N ASN A 51 0.38 -9.30 -17.57
CA ASN A 51 1.66 -8.59 -17.67
C ASN A 51 1.58 -7.14 -17.18
N PHE A 52 0.46 -6.47 -17.42
CA PHE A 52 0.21 -5.14 -16.88
C PHE A 52 0.19 -5.16 -15.34
N GLY A 53 -0.56 -6.11 -14.76
CA GLY A 53 -0.62 -6.33 -13.32
C GLY A 53 0.76 -6.65 -12.74
N LEU A 54 1.48 -7.61 -13.33
CA LEU A 54 2.84 -7.98 -12.93
C LEU A 54 3.78 -6.78 -12.95
N ASN A 55 3.76 -5.96 -14.00
CA ASN A 55 4.61 -4.78 -14.12
C ASN A 55 4.32 -3.74 -13.03
N ILE A 56 3.04 -3.50 -12.72
CA ILE A 56 2.65 -2.60 -11.62
C ILE A 56 3.12 -3.15 -10.28
N THR A 57 2.83 -4.41 -10.01
CA THR A 57 3.18 -5.07 -8.74
C THR A 57 4.69 -5.10 -8.56
N GLU A 58 5.44 -5.46 -9.60
CA GLU A 58 6.89 -5.49 -9.57
C GLU A 58 7.48 -4.10 -9.37
N LYS A 59 7.02 -3.07 -10.08
CA LYS A 59 7.48 -1.68 -9.84
C LYS A 59 7.22 -1.24 -8.41
N PHE A 60 6.06 -1.58 -7.87
CA PHE A 60 5.72 -1.26 -6.49
C PHE A 60 6.63 -1.97 -5.49
N LEU A 61 6.88 -3.27 -5.65
CA LEU A 61 7.81 -4.03 -4.81
C LEU A 61 9.26 -3.59 -4.99
N ALA A 62 9.70 -3.31 -6.21
CA ALA A 62 11.05 -2.81 -6.50
C ALA A 62 11.28 -1.43 -5.86
N THR A 63 10.24 -0.60 -5.80
CA THR A 63 10.33 0.72 -5.16
C THR A 63 10.40 0.61 -3.65
N THR A 64 9.49 -0.15 -3.05
CA THR A 64 9.32 -0.23 -1.59
C THR A 64 10.24 -1.25 -0.91
N GLY A 65 10.59 -2.32 -1.62
CA GLY A 65 11.35 -3.44 -1.08
C GLY A 65 10.65 -4.14 0.09
N LEU A 66 11.45 -4.81 0.92
CA LEU A 66 11.01 -5.35 2.21
C LEU A 66 10.67 -4.26 3.25
N GLY A 67 10.94 -2.98 2.96
CA GLY A 67 10.46 -1.88 3.81
C GLY A 67 8.94 -1.78 3.87
N LEU A 68 8.23 -2.41 2.94
CA LEU A 68 6.79 -2.61 3.02
C LEU A 68 6.35 -3.30 4.33
N VAL A 69 7.14 -4.24 4.84
CA VAL A 69 6.86 -4.92 6.13
C VAL A 69 6.92 -3.92 7.29
N ILE A 70 7.87 -2.99 7.25
CA ILE A 70 8.04 -1.93 8.25
C ILE A 70 6.85 -0.97 8.20
N LEU A 71 6.40 -0.59 7.00
CA LEU A 71 5.21 0.26 6.82
C LEU A 71 3.95 -0.41 7.38
N ILE A 72 3.72 -1.70 7.07
CA ILE A 72 2.58 -2.45 7.58
C ILE A 72 2.61 -2.52 9.11
N ALA A 73 3.77 -2.78 9.71
CA ALA A 73 3.93 -2.81 11.16
C ALA A 73 3.55 -1.46 11.80
N TRP A 74 4.00 -0.35 11.22
CA TRP A 74 3.63 1.00 11.67
C TRP A 74 2.14 1.30 11.48
N LEU A 75 1.53 0.80 10.42
CA LEU A 75 0.11 0.98 10.15
C LEU A 75 -0.73 0.23 11.20
N ILE A 76 -0.41 -1.03 11.50
CA ILE A 76 -1.05 -1.81 12.56
C ILE A 76 -0.86 -1.13 13.92
N PHE A 77 0.36 -0.67 14.21
CA PHE A 77 0.64 0.07 15.44
C PHE A 77 -0.20 1.35 15.53
N SER A 78 -0.33 2.12 14.44
CA SER A 78 -1.13 3.35 14.42
C SER A 78 -2.62 3.10 14.66
N LEU A 79 -3.18 2.03 14.08
CA LEU A 79 -4.56 1.60 14.31
C LEU A 79 -4.79 1.20 15.77
N TRP A 80 -3.84 0.47 16.36
CA TRP A 80 -3.90 0.07 17.76
C TRP A 80 -3.85 1.27 18.72
N VAL A 81 -2.97 2.24 18.42
CA VAL A 81 -2.89 3.51 19.13
C VAL A 81 -4.20 4.30 19.00
N ALA A 82 -4.78 4.36 17.80
CA ALA A 82 -6.03 5.06 17.55
C ALA A 82 -7.19 4.50 18.40
N LYS A 83 -7.22 3.18 18.60
CA LYS A 83 -8.25 2.49 19.38
C LYS A 83 -8.06 2.60 20.90
N THR A 84 -6.83 2.72 21.39
CA THR A 84 -6.53 2.54 22.83
C THR A 84 -6.15 3.84 23.54
N ARG A 85 -7.05 4.39 24.39
CA ARG A 85 -6.82 5.65 25.12
C ARG A 85 -5.56 5.62 26.02
N ARG A 86 -5.28 4.50 26.70
CA ARG A 86 -4.09 4.35 27.56
C ARG A 86 -2.79 4.48 26.76
N VAL A 87 -2.73 3.88 25.58
CA VAL A 87 -1.54 3.94 24.69
C VAL A 87 -1.34 5.36 24.15
N LYS A 88 -2.42 6.07 23.78
CA LYS A 88 -2.33 7.49 23.38
C LYS A 88 -1.70 8.36 24.48
N PHE A 89 -2.09 8.15 25.73
CA PHE A 89 -1.53 8.90 26.86
C PHE A 89 -0.04 8.60 27.07
N LEU A 90 0.35 7.33 27.02
CA LEU A 90 1.75 6.92 27.12
C LEU A 90 2.61 7.49 25.99
N LEU A 91 2.09 7.53 24.76
CA LEU A 91 2.78 8.10 23.61
C LEU A 91 2.99 9.60 23.71
N ARG A 92 2.01 10.35 24.23
CA ARG A 92 2.21 11.79 24.50
C ARG A 92 3.34 12.02 25.51
N LYS A 93 3.46 11.16 26.52
CA LYS A 93 4.51 11.25 27.54
C LYS A 93 5.89 10.82 27.01
N GLN A 94 5.94 9.95 26.01
CA GLN A 94 7.18 9.38 25.47
C GLN A 94 7.41 9.73 23.99
N TYR A 95 6.92 10.89 23.55
CA TYR A 95 6.94 11.29 22.14
C TYR A 95 8.35 11.29 21.53
N GLY A 96 9.37 11.69 22.29
CA GLY A 96 10.77 11.59 21.86
C GLY A 96 11.19 10.15 21.53
N ARG A 97 10.80 9.17 22.34
CA ARG A 97 11.12 7.76 22.07
C ARG A 97 10.40 7.23 20.83
N LEU A 98 9.19 7.72 20.55
CA LEU A 98 8.46 7.39 19.34
C LEU A 98 9.19 7.91 18.09
N ILE A 99 9.62 9.18 18.10
CA ILE A 99 10.42 9.75 16.99
C ILE A 99 11.70 8.93 16.79
N GLY A 100 12.39 8.59 17.87
CA GLY A 100 13.60 7.76 17.80
C GLY A 100 13.33 6.36 17.25
N ALA A 101 12.19 5.74 17.58
CA ALA A 101 11.79 4.44 17.01
C ALA A 101 11.47 4.54 15.52
N ILE A 102 10.84 5.62 15.06
CA ILE A 102 10.62 5.89 13.63
C ILE A 102 11.99 6.03 12.93
N GLY A 103 12.89 6.84 13.46
CA GLY A 103 14.25 6.98 12.93
C GLY A 103 15.00 5.65 12.85
N PHE A 104 14.91 4.80 13.88
CA PHE A 104 15.49 3.46 13.87
C PHE A 104 14.89 2.56 12.80
N SER A 105 13.57 2.62 12.58
CA SER A 105 12.91 1.85 11.52
C SER A 105 13.33 2.32 10.12
N THR A 106 13.55 3.63 9.92
CA THR A 106 14.10 4.19 8.68
C THR A 106 15.53 3.71 8.44
N ILE A 107 16.36 3.65 9.49
CA ILE A 107 17.72 3.09 9.41
C ILE A 107 17.67 1.63 9.00
N LEU A 108 16.80 0.83 9.63
CA LEU A 108 16.64 -0.58 9.29
C LEU A 108 16.26 -0.77 7.82
N TRP A 109 15.34 0.06 7.31
CA TRP A 109 14.98 0.08 5.90
C TRP A 109 16.18 0.46 5.02
N GLY A 110 16.94 1.48 5.40
CA GLY A 110 18.17 1.87 4.72
C GLY A 110 19.20 0.73 4.63
N ILE A 111 19.41 -0.02 5.73
CA ILE A 111 20.35 -1.16 5.80
C ILE A 111 19.95 -2.28 4.83
N LEU A 112 18.65 -2.51 4.60
CA LEU A 112 18.19 -3.46 3.58
C LEU A 112 18.64 -3.07 2.16
N GLY A 113 19.01 -1.80 1.96
CA GLY A 113 19.57 -1.27 0.71
C GLY A 113 21.00 -1.71 0.42
N LEU A 114 21.73 -2.23 1.42
CA LEU A 114 23.13 -2.65 1.27
C LEU A 114 23.28 -3.97 0.53
N TYR A 115 22.19 -4.76 0.43
CA TYR A 115 22.21 -6.05 -0.23
C TYR A 115 21.39 -6.02 -1.52
N VAL A 116 22.08 -6.24 -2.64
CA VAL A 116 21.50 -6.36 -3.98
C VAL A 116 21.61 -7.83 -4.43
N PRO A 117 20.49 -8.56 -4.56
CA PRO A 117 20.50 -9.91 -5.13
C PRO A 117 20.97 -9.90 -6.59
N LEU A 118 21.49 -11.03 -7.09
CA LEU A 118 21.94 -11.19 -8.49
C LEU A 118 20.85 -10.86 -9.52
N ASN A 119 19.61 -11.30 -9.28
CA ASN A 119 18.45 -10.98 -10.13
C ASN A 119 17.73 -9.69 -9.68
N GLY A 120 18.26 -9.02 -8.65
CA GLY A 120 17.64 -7.93 -7.91
C GLY A 120 16.31 -8.31 -7.25
N PHE A 121 15.56 -7.32 -6.76
CA PHE A 121 14.31 -7.51 -6.02
C PHE A 121 13.12 -6.83 -6.71
N PRO A 122 11.95 -7.50 -6.86
CA PRO A 122 11.64 -8.90 -6.49
C PRO A 122 12.20 -9.97 -7.45
N GLY A 123 12.81 -9.59 -8.57
CA GLY A 123 13.51 -10.49 -9.49
C GLY A 123 12.62 -11.19 -10.51
N TRP A 124 11.44 -10.62 -10.82
CA TRP A 124 10.46 -11.24 -11.72
C TRP A 124 10.68 -10.85 -13.19
N THR A 125 11.09 -9.61 -13.46
CA THR A 125 11.46 -9.12 -14.78
C THR A 125 12.75 -8.28 -14.70
N THR A 126 13.17 -7.74 -15.84
CA THR A 126 14.36 -6.89 -15.95
C THR A 126 14.26 -5.59 -15.14
N ILE A 127 13.06 -5.17 -14.73
CA ILE A 127 12.83 -3.98 -13.88
C ILE A 127 13.47 -4.15 -12.50
N SER A 128 13.55 -5.39 -12.02
CA SER A 128 14.17 -5.70 -10.73
C SER A 128 15.70 -5.63 -10.74
N LEU A 129 16.35 -5.62 -11.91
CA LEU A 129 17.81 -5.73 -11.98
C LEU A 129 18.50 -4.56 -11.27
N GLY A 130 19.45 -4.89 -10.38
CA GLY A 130 20.17 -3.91 -9.58
C GLY A 130 19.36 -3.30 -8.42
N VAL A 131 18.11 -3.71 -8.23
CA VAL A 131 17.27 -3.23 -7.12
C VAL A 131 17.64 -3.99 -5.84
N PRO A 132 17.97 -3.29 -4.74
CA PRO A 132 18.27 -3.93 -3.47
C PRO A 132 17.02 -4.48 -2.79
N ILE A 133 17.20 -5.34 -1.80
CA ILE A 133 16.10 -5.89 -0.99
C ILE A 133 15.27 -4.78 -0.32
N GLY A 134 15.92 -3.68 0.08
CA GLY A 134 15.24 -2.51 0.64
C GLY A 134 14.47 -1.66 -0.38
N GLY A 135 14.52 -2.02 -1.66
CA GLY A 135 13.94 -1.26 -2.77
C GLY A 135 14.69 0.03 -3.05
N THR A 136 14.31 0.74 -4.11
CA THR A 136 14.96 2.01 -4.48
C THR A 136 14.82 3.10 -3.40
N ILE A 137 13.79 3.02 -2.55
CA ILE A 137 13.65 3.90 -1.38
C ILE A 137 14.80 3.72 -0.39
N SER A 138 15.28 2.49 -0.18
CA SER A 138 16.43 2.28 0.74
C SER A 138 17.68 3.00 0.26
N ILE A 139 17.94 3.00 -1.05
CA ILE A 139 19.01 3.79 -1.67
C ILE A 139 18.78 5.28 -1.44
N SER A 140 17.53 5.76 -1.53
CA SER A 140 17.22 7.17 -1.24
C SER A 140 17.51 7.54 0.22
N ILE A 141 17.39 6.59 1.15
CA ILE A 141 17.69 6.78 2.58
C ILE A 141 19.21 6.83 2.81
N ILE A 142 19.96 5.81 2.36
CA ILE A 142 21.40 5.69 2.67
C ILE A 142 22.32 6.30 1.62
N GLY A 143 21.87 6.53 0.39
CA GLY A 143 22.67 7.03 -0.72
C GLY A 143 23.39 5.92 -1.50
N ASP A 144 23.79 6.25 -2.72
CA ASP A 144 24.33 5.30 -3.71
C ASP A 144 25.80 4.92 -3.49
N SER A 145 26.56 5.74 -2.76
CA SER A 145 27.98 5.50 -2.52
C SER A 145 28.28 5.20 -1.05
N LEU A 146 29.31 4.39 -0.78
CA LEU A 146 29.74 4.05 0.58
C LEU A 146 29.99 5.28 1.47
N TYR A 147 30.49 6.37 0.89
CA TYR A 147 30.67 7.63 1.61
C TYR A 147 29.32 8.26 2.00
N GLN A 148 28.33 8.27 1.10
CA GLN A 148 26.99 8.76 1.42
C GLN A 148 26.31 7.83 2.44
N THR A 149 26.42 6.52 2.26
CA THR A 149 25.89 5.49 3.16
C THR A 149 26.38 5.70 4.60
N SER A 150 27.69 5.76 4.78
CA SER A 150 28.27 5.96 6.12
C SER A 150 27.81 7.30 6.72
N THR A 151 27.92 8.39 5.97
CA THR A 151 27.53 9.74 6.44
C THR A 151 26.06 9.81 6.84
N ARG A 152 25.15 9.33 5.98
CA ARG A 152 23.70 9.37 6.23
C ARG A 152 23.29 8.44 7.37
N LEU A 153 23.89 7.26 7.47
CA LEU A 153 23.65 6.37 8.61
C LEU A 153 24.08 7.03 9.93
N PHE A 154 25.25 7.68 9.98
CA PHE A 154 25.66 8.43 11.18
C PHE A 154 24.67 9.55 11.53
N ILE A 155 24.25 10.34 10.54
CA ILE A 155 23.27 11.42 10.72
C ILE A 155 21.91 10.89 11.19
N LEU A 156 21.51 9.67 10.81
CA LEU A 156 20.25 9.08 11.26
C LEU A 156 20.36 8.42 12.64
N VAL A 157 21.46 7.71 12.89
CA VAL A 157 21.69 6.92 14.11
C VAL A 157 21.86 7.84 15.32
N VAL A 158 22.68 8.89 15.20
CA VAL A 158 23.00 9.77 16.34
C VAL A 158 21.74 10.44 16.91
N PRO A 159 20.91 11.14 16.13
CA PRO A 159 19.64 11.70 16.63
C PRO A 159 18.70 10.63 17.17
N SER A 160 18.58 9.48 16.49
CA SER A 160 17.69 8.39 16.94
C SER A 160 18.06 7.90 18.35
N ILE A 161 19.36 7.74 18.64
CA ILE A 161 19.86 7.36 19.97
C ILE A 161 19.56 8.46 21.00
N ILE A 162 19.79 9.73 20.64
CA ILE A 162 19.51 10.89 21.51
C ILE A 162 18.04 10.90 21.93
N PHE A 163 17.14 10.67 20.98
CA PHE A 163 15.69 10.66 21.21
C PHE A 163 15.20 9.46 22.03
N ILE A 164 15.78 8.28 21.84
CA ILE A 164 15.42 7.07 22.61
C ILE A 164 15.92 7.15 24.05
N LYS A 165 17.18 7.56 24.24
CA LYS A 165 17.85 7.52 25.55
C LYS A 165 18.67 8.79 25.79
N PRO A 166 18.01 9.94 26.06
CA PRO A 166 18.68 11.23 26.26
C PRO A 166 19.64 11.25 27.46
N ASN A 167 19.45 10.35 28.44
CA ASN A 167 20.36 10.23 29.59
C ASN A 167 21.76 9.73 29.20
N LEU A 168 21.92 8.96 28.11
CA LEU A 168 23.25 8.56 27.64
C LEU A 168 24.06 9.79 27.20
N VAL A 169 23.40 10.75 26.55
CA VAL A 169 24.02 12.02 26.15
C VAL A 169 24.45 12.82 27.37
N LYS A 170 23.62 12.88 28.42
CA LYS A 170 23.97 13.55 29.68
C LYS A 170 25.18 12.91 30.36
N ILE A 171 25.30 11.59 30.33
CA ILE A 171 26.46 10.87 30.89
C ILE A 171 27.71 11.15 30.05
N CYS A 172 27.60 11.11 28.72
CA CYS A 172 28.73 11.40 27.82
C CYS A 172 29.24 12.84 28.00
N LEU A 173 28.32 13.82 28.11
CA LEU A 173 28.66 15.23 28.38
C LEU A 173 29.24 15.45 29.78
N ARG A 174 28.78 14.70 30.80
CA ARG A 174 29.35 14.75 32.15
C ARG A 174 30.74 14.10 32.20
N GLY A 175 30.94 12.98 31.52
CA GLY A 175 32.24 12.33 31.39
C GLY A 175 33.26 13.22 30.67
N SER A 176 32.85 13.85 29.57
CA SER A 176 33.68 14.84 28.85
C SER A 176 34.09 16.02 29.74
N ARG A 177 33.17 16.53 30.59
CA ARG A 177 33.51 17.59 31.57
C ARG A 177 34.46 17.12 32.68
N ALA A 178 34.42 15.84 33.06
CA ALA A 178 35.31 15.28 34.09
C ALA A 178 36.75 15.04 33.58
N THR A 179 36.93 14.87 32.27
CA THR A 179 38.25 14.74 31.61
C THR A 179 38.89 16.08 31.22
N ILE A 180 38.21 17.22 31.41
CA ILE A 180 38.73 18.56 31.08
C ILE A 180 39.28 19.29 32.33
N ILE A 181 39.48 18.57 33.44
CA ILE A 181 40.17 19.05 34.65
C ILE A 181 41.44 18.23 34.81
#